data_AF-A0A846BPZ7-F1
#
_entry.id   AF-A0A846BPZ7-F1
#
_cell.length_a   1.000
_cell.length_b   1.000
_cell.length_c   1.000
_cell.angle_alpha   90.00
_cell.angle_beta   90.00
_cell.angle_gamma   90.00
#
_symmetry.space_group_name_H-M   'P 1'
#
loop_
_entity.id
_entity.type
_entity.pdbx_description
1 polymer ?
#
loop_
_entity_poly.entity_id
_entity_poly.type
_entity_poly.pdbx_seq_one_letter_code
_entity_poly.pdbx_strand_id
1 'polypeptide(L)'
;MQQSKTLSKRKHIVLTSHPGYSGEKPTLIRWGETDPLQRGPIVGSLTNQAHRNVIGTHSGSYSVYRALAVASGTLQPNHRADLTNTAPIVPIGPHPSWGDPEQIVSLDPFGATVGEVYAHLYQQGYDIRPTIAVTKAHIQMPELQEAVAKGRLSVDGKIVKSGGSLVVTKVAIEPVWYLPGIAKRLNVRESDLRRALFQQTGGMFPELVTRPDLQVFLPPIGSITVYLIGDIAAITDPNRQLAVRVHDECNGSDVFGSDICTCRPYLVHGIEVCVETAQAGGAGVIVYFRKEGRALGEVTKFLVYNARKRQEGGDSASAYFSRTECVAGVQDMRFQELMPDVLHWLGIRRIDRFVSMSDMKYNAIVNSGIKIVQRIAIPDELIPADAQVEIAAKQAAGYYSEKVAPDEIALTTIKGRSFTD
;
A
#
# COMPACT_ATOMS: atom_id res chain seq x y z
N MET A 1 6.19 -46.33 -10.02
CA MET A 1 6.82 -46.27 -8.68
C MET A 1 6.21 -45.11 -7.91
N GLN A 2 5.30 -45.38 -6.98
CA GLN A 2 4.85 -44.41 -5.98
C GLN A 2 6.04 -44.13 -5.05
N GLN A 3 6.60 -42.92 -5.09
CA GLN A 3 7.54 -42.49 -4.06
C GLN A 3 6.77 -42.40 -2.73
N SER A 4 7.13 -43.28 -1.80
CA SER A 4 6.71 -43.25 -0.41
C SER A 4 7.00 -41.85 0.15
N LYS A 5 5.93 -41.09 0.46
CA LYS A 5 6.03 -39.85 1.23
C LYS A 5 6.41 -40.25 2.66
N THR A 6 7.70 -40.35 2.95
CA THR A 6 8.20 -40.40 4.32
C THR A 6 7.79 -39.10 5.02
N LEU A 7 6.70 -39.17 5.80
CA LEU A 7 6.30 -38.13 6.72
C LEU A 7 7.42 -37.97 7.76
N SER A 8 8.24 -36.93 7.59
CA SER A 8 9.19 -36.47 8.61
C SER A 8 8.49 -36.44 9.97
N LYS A 9 9.05 -37.11 10.98
CA LYS A 9 8.54 -37.10 12.37
C LYS A 9 8.19 -35.65 12.77
N ARG A 10 6.96 -35.44 13.25
CA ARG A 10 6.48 -34.14 13.74
C ARG A 10 7.39 -33.69 14.90
N LYS A 11 8.23 -32.68 14.66
CA LYS A 11 8.98 -32.00 15.73
C LYS A 11 7.99 -31.25 16.62
N HIS A 12 8.31 -31.11 17.90
CA HIS A 12 7.54 -30.29 18.83
C HIS A 12 7.41 -28.85 18.29
N ILE A 13 6.23 -28.24 18.43
CA ILE A 13 6.03 -26.83 18.09
C ILE A 13 6.66 -26.00 19.22
N VAL A 14 7.70 -25.26 18.89
CA VAL A 14 8.30 -24.27 19.81
C VAL A 14 7.58 -22.96 19.60
N LEU A 15 6.89 -22.49 20.63
CA LEU A 15 6.19 -21.21 20.61
C LEU A 15 7.21 -20.07 20.56
N THR A 16 6.99 -19.13 19.65
CA THR A 16 7.81 -17.93 19.47
C THR A 16 7.60 -16.88 20.58
N SER A 17 6.62 -17.09 21.45
CA SER A 17 6.27 -16.24 22.59
C SER A 17 7.30 -16.26 23.72
N HIS A 18 8.18 -17.26 23.76
CA HIS A 18 9.26 -17.33 24.73
C HIS A 18 10.59 -17.06 24.03
N PRO A 19 11.52 -16.31 24.65
CA PRO A 19 12.90 -16.25 24.19
C PRO A 19 13.43 -17.68 24.05
N GLY A 20 14.03 -18.01 22.91
CA GLY A 20 14.62 -19.34 22.73
C GLY A 20 15.64 -19.63 23.83
N TYR A 21 15.68 -20.87 24.31
CA TYR A 21 16.69 -21.32 25.28
C TYR A 21 18.12 -21.38 24.68
N SER A 22 18.28 -21.13 23.38
CA SER A 22 19.57 -21.01 22.71
C SER A 22 20.19 -19.65 23.01
N GLY A 23 21.35 -19.62 23.67
CA GLY A 23 22.04 -18.39 24.12
C GLY A 23 22.47 -17.39 23.05
N GLU A 24 22.18 -17.61 21.77
CA GLU A 24 22.38 -16.62 20.71
C GLU A 24 21.24 -15.60 20.69
N LYS A 25 21.56 -14.33 20.95
CA LYS A 25 20.59 -13.23 20.84
C LYS A 25 20.35 -12.92 19.37
N PRO A 26 19.10 -12.71 18.93
CA PRO A 26 18.81 -12.25 17.58
C PRO A 26 19.52 -10.92 17.28
N THR A 27 19.91 -10.72 16.03
CA THR A 27 20.51 -9.46 15.58
C THR A 27 19.58 -8.28 15.86
N LEU A 28 20.07 -7.28 16.59
CA LEU A 28 19.32 -6.07 16.90
C LEU A 28 19.04 -5.27 15.62
N ILE A 29 17.82 -4.76 15.48
CA ILE A 29 17.44 -3.83 14.41
C ILE A 29 17.56 -2.39 14.94
N ARG A 30 18.53 -1.63 14.44
CA ARG A 30 18.71 -0.21 14.77
C ARG A 30 17.91 0.65 13.79
N TRP A 31 16.61 0.82 14.05
CA TRP A 31 15.75 1.60 13.16
C TRP A 31 16.24 3.05 13.01
N GLY A 32 16.25 3.58 11.78
CA GLY A 32 16.82 4.89 11.46
C GLY A 32 18.34 4.90 11.21
N GLU A 33 19.05 3.78 11.37
CA GLU A 33 20.46 3.72 10.95
C GLU A 33 20.58 3.75 9.41
N THR A 34 21.47 4.61 8.92
CA THR A 34 21.73 4.86 7.49
C THR A 34 22.59 3.78 6.84
N ASP A 35 23.52 3.18 7.58
CA ASP A 35 24.32 2.06 7.11
C ASP A 35 23.53 0.76 7.31
N PRO A 36 23.10 0.06 6.24
CA PRO A 36 22.28 -1.12 6.40
C PRO A 36 23.01 -2.25 7.16
N LEU A 37 24.34 -2.34 7.09
CA LEU A 37 25.10 -3.33 7.86
C LEU A 37 25.00 -3.07 9.38
N GLN A 38 24.97 -1.80 9.79
CA GLN A 38 24.80 -1.40 11.19
C GLN A 38 23.34 -1.42 11.63
N ARG A 39 22.41 -1.10 10.72
CA ARG A 39 20.96 -1.22 10.91
C ARG A 39 20.59 -2.67 11.26
N GLY A 40 21.22 -3.63 10.59
CA GLY A 40 20.98 -5.07 10.75
C GLY A 40 19.79 -5.57 9.92
N PRO A 41 19.74 -6.85 9.51
CA PRO A 41 18.69 -7.35 8.62
C PRO A 41 17.34 -7.53 9.32
N ILE A 42 16.25 -7.57 8.55
CA ILE A 42 14.96 -8.11 9.01
C ILE A 42 14.90 -9.60 8.70
N VAL A 43 14.69 -10.40 9.74
CA VAL A 43 14.71 -11.86 9.66
C VAL A 43 13.45 -12.42 10.30
N GLY A 44 12.46 -12.75 9.45
CA GLY A 44 11.23 -13.46 9.81
C GLY A 44 11.34 -14.97 9.65
N SER A 45 12.51 -15.55 9.95
CA SER A 45 12.79 -16.98 9.69
C SER A 45 11.81 -17.92 10.43
N LEU A 46 11.35 -18.94 9.70
CA LEU A 46 10.50 -20.02 10.23
C LEU A 46 11.29 -21.31 10.51
N THR A 47 12.56 -21.35 10.12
CA THR A 47 13.41 -22.56 10.16
C THR A 47 14.42 -22.51 11.30
N ASN A 48 15.06 -21.35 11.51
CA ASN A 48 15.93 -21.12 12.65
C ASN A 48 15.38 -19.97 13.50
N GLN A 49 14.74 -20.33 14.61
CA GLN A 49 14.13 -19.36 15.52
C GLN A 49 15.16 -18.44 16.21
N ALA A 50 16.41 -18.88 16.37
CA ALA A 50 17.46 -18.07 16.99
C ALA A 50 17.82 -16.83 16.15
N HIS A 51 17.69 -16.93 14.81
CA HIS A 51 17.95 -15.81 13.90
C HIS A 51 16.80 -14.80 13.85
N ARG A 52 15.62 -15.14 14.36
CA ARG A 52 14.40 -14.34 14.18
C ARG A 52 14.43 -13.09 15.06
N ASN A 53 14.27 -11.93 14.44
CA ASN A 53 14.29 -10.62 15.11
C ASN A 53 13.06 -9.74 14.82
N VAL A 54 11.97 -10.33 14.30
CA VAL A 54 10.70 -9.64 14.03
C VAL A 54 9.49 -10.45 14.51
N ILE A 55 8.36 -9.78 14.64
CA ILE A 55 7.03 -10.37 14.84
C ILE A 55 6.42 -10.69 13.47
N GLY A 56 5.75 -11.84 13.34
CA GLY A 56 5.22 -12.32 12.06
C GLY A 56 6.26 -13.08 11.22
N THR A 57 6.08 -13.07 9.90
CA THR A 57 6.91 -13.76 8.91
C THR A 57 6.98 -12.94 7.62
N HIS A 58 8.02 -13.14 6.81
CA HIS A 58 8.10 -12.59 5.47
C HIS A 58 6.89 -13.00 4.61
N SER A 59 6.55 -12.17 3.63
CA SER A 59 5.38 -12.36 2.77
C SER A 59 4.08 -12.45 3.54
N GLY A 60 3.91 -11.54 4.51
CA GLY A 60 2.82 -11.53 5.50
C GLY A 60 1.45 -11.89 4.92
N SER A 61 0.95 -11.14 3.94
CA SER A 61 -0.36 -11.39 3.32
C SER A 61 -0.48 -12.74 2.60
N TYR A 62 0.64 -13.35 2.25
CA TYR A 62 0.73 -14.65 1.57
C TYR A 62 1.17 -15.79 2.49
N SER A 63 1.44 -15.50 3.76
CA SER A 63 1.99 -16.45 4.73
C SER A 63 1.04 -17.63 5.00
N VAL A 64 -0.27 -17.39 5.01
CA VAL A 64 -1.29 -18.43 5.15
C VAL A 64 -1.28 -19.37 3.94
N TYR A 65 -1.17 -18.84 2.71
CA TYR A 65 -1.03 -19.67 1.51
C TYR A 65 0.25 -20.48 1.52
N ARG A 66 1.36 -19.89 1.98
CA ARG A 66 2.62 -20.64 2.20
C ARG A 66 2.40 -21.78 3.20
N ALA A 67 1.70 -21.54 4.31
CA ALA A 67 1.41 -22.56 5.31
C ALA A 67 0.57 -23.71 4.72
N LEU A 68 -0.43 -23.40 3.89
CA LEU A 68 -1.22 -24.40 3.16
C LEU A 68 -0.37 -25.19 2.18
N ALA A 69 0.52 -24.54 1.41
CA ALA A 69 1.44 -25.21 0.50
C ALA A 69 2.42 -26.14 1.23
N VAL A 70 2.83 -25.78 2.45
CA VAL A 70 3.63 -26.67 3.30
C VAL A 70 2.81 -27.85 3.81
N ALA A 71 1.59 -27.60 4.28
CA ALA A 71 0.69 -28.64 4.78
C ALA A 71 0.29 -29.65 3.68
N SER A 72 0.10 -29.19 2.44
CA SER A 72 -0.19 -30.05 1.28
C SER A 72 1.04 -30.81 0.77
N GLY A 73 2.26 -30.42 1.21
CA GLY A 73 3.53 -30.93 0.72
C GLY A 73 3.97 -30.36 -0.63
N THR A 74 3.30 -29.31 -1.13
CA THR A 74 3.70 -28.56 -2.34
C THR A 74 5.00 -27.79 -2.10
N LEU A 75 5.23 -27.31 -0.88
CA LEU A 75 6.44 -26.60 -0.47
C LEU A 75 7.09 -27.29 0.72
N GLN A 76 8.42 -27.48 0.68
CA GLN A 76 9.14 -28.00 1.84
C GLN A 76 9.18 -26.92 2.95
N PRO A 77 8.93 -27.25 4.24
CA PRO A 77 8.94 -26.26 5.32
C PRO A 77 10.25 -25.47 5.41
N ASN A 78 11.37 -26.15 5.15
CA ASN A 78 12.73 -25.60 5.16
C ASN A 78 13.19 -25.05 3.80
N HIS A 79 12.28 -24.92 2.83
CA HIS A 79 12.61 -24.31 1.55
C HIS A 79 13.08 -22.87 1.75
N ARG A 80 14.28 -22.62 1.21
CA ARG A 80 14.89 -21.30 1.12
C ARG A 80 14.83 -20.86 -0.33
N ALA A 81 14.34 -19.65 -0.56
CA ALA A 81 14.27 -19.09 -1.91
C ALA A 81 15.67 -18.90 -2.49
N ASP A 82 15.84 -19.22 -3.76
CA ASP A 82 16.99 -18.77 -4.55
C ASP A 82 16.73 -17.33 -4.99
N LEU A 83 17.60 -16.42 -4.57
CA LEU A 83 17.52 -14.99 -4.86
C LEU A 83 18.61 -14.55 -5.85
N THR A 84 19.23 -15.50 -6.56
CA THR A 84 20.19 -15.20 -7.61
C THR A 84 19.51 -14.41 -8.73
N ASN A 85 20.14 -13.32 -9.18
CA ASN A 85 19.63 -12.42 -10.22
C ASN A 85 18.26 -11.78 -9.92
N THR A 86 17.90 -11.60 -8.64
CA THR A 86 16.66 -10.90 -8.24
C THR A 86 16.89 -9.43 -7.85
N ALA A 87 18.07 -8.87 -8.14
CA ALA A 87 18.40 -7.49 -7.83
C ALA A 87 17.49 -6.50 -8.58
N PRO A 88 17.18 -5.32 -7.99
CA PRO A 88 16.44 -4.25 -8.65
C PRO A 88 17.04 -3.89 -10.01
N ILE A 89 16.23 -3.87 -11.07
CA ILE A 89 16.73 -3.49 -12.40
C ILE A 89 16.96 -1.97 -12.55
N VAL A 90 16.38 -1.18 -11.64
CA VAL A 90 16.61 0.25 -11.51
C VAL A 90 16.92 0.53 -10.04
N PRO A 91 18.08 1.11 -9.71
CA PRO A 91 18.36 1.54 -8.36
C PRO A 91 17.46 2.71 -7.97
N ILE A 92 16.97 2.70 -6.73
CA ILE A 92 16.22 3.81 -6.11
C ILE A 92 16.96 4.13 -4.81
N GLY A 93 17.21 5.41 -4.57
CA GLY A 93 17.94 5.87 -3.40
C GLY A 93 19.43 5.45 -3.37
N PRO A 94 20.04 5.44 -2.17
CA PRO A 94 19.44 5.80 -0.89
C PRO A 94 19.03 7.27 -0.84
N HIS A 95 17.94 7.58 -0.15
CA HIS A 95 17.50 8.95 0.11
C HIS A 95 17.70 9.29 1.59
N PRO A 96 17.93 10.57 1.96
CA PRO A 96 18.14 10.93 3.37
C PRO A 96 17.03 10.50 4.33
N SER A 97 15.79 10.42 3.84
CA SER A 97 14.62 9.92 4.56
C SER A 97 14.74 8.45 5.03
N TRP A 98 15.62 7.65 4.42
CA TRP A 98 15.80 6.24 4.78
C TRP A 98 16.47 6.06 6.15
N GLY A 99 17.24 7.05 6.59
CA GLY A 99 17.84 7.10 7.93
C GLY A 99 17.06 7.95 8.93
N ASP A 100 15.84 8.37 8.60
CA ASP A 100 15.00 9.11 9.54
C ASP A 100 13.98 8.14 10.18
N PRO A 101 14.12 7.85 11.49
CA PRO A 101 13.25 6.88 12.18
C PRO A 101 11.79 7.34 12.32
N GLU A 102 11.48 8.60 11.98
CA GLU A 102 10.13 9.17 12.05
C GLU A 102 9.47 9.29 10.68
N GLN A 103 10.25 9.51 9.60
CA GLN A 103 9.71 9.63 8.24
C GLN A 103 9.27 8.31 7.62
N ILE A 104 9.94 7.20 7.96
CA ILE A 104 9.59 5.86 7.44
C ILE A 104 9.45 4.88 8.60
N VAL A 105 8.23 4.38 8.82
CA VAL A 105 7.90 3.44 9.92
C VAL A 105 7.07 2.25 9.46
N SER A 106 6.60 2.22 8.20
CA SER A 106 5.66 1.22 7.67
C SER A 106 6.17 0.41 6.47
N LEU A 107 7.42 0.62 6.05
CA LEU A 107 8.17 -0.20 5.10
C LEU A 107 9.65 -0.29 5.49
N ASP A 108 10.39 -1.26 4.93
CA ASP A 108 11.84 -1.35 5.09
C ASP A 108 12.55 -0.53 4.00
N PRO A 109 13.27 0.56 4.34
CA PRO A 109 13.97 1.37 3.35
C PRO A 109 14.98 0.58 2.51
N PHE A 110 15.61 -0.44 3.10
CA PHE A 110 16.63 -1.27 2.45
C PHE A 110 16.05 -2.54 1.83
N GLY A 111 14.73 -2.70 1.84
CA GLY A 111 14.04 -3.92 1.44
C GLY A 111 14.38 -4.42 0.02
N ALA A 112 14.85 -3.53 -0.86
CA ALA A 112 15.21 -3.83 -2.23
C ALA A 112 16.64 -4.38 -2.39
N THR A 113 17.54 -4.07 -1.45
CA THR A 113 18.98 -4.33 -1.57
C THR A 113 19.50 -5.39 -0.60
N VAL A 114 18.62 -5.98 0.21
CA VAL A 114 19.00 -6.96 1.26
C VAL A 114 19.80 -8.16 0.73
N GLY A 115 19.53 -8.59 -0.51
CA GLY A 115 20.24 -9.70 -1.16
C GLY A 115 21.73 -9.40 -1.39
N GLU A 116 22.05 -8.16 -1.74
CA GLU A 116 23.41 -7.68 -1.98
C GLU A 116 24.11 -7.33 -0.66
N VAL A 117 23.44 -6.54 0.19
CA VAL A 117 23.99 -6.04 1.45
C VAL A 117 24.35 -7.19 2.40
N TYR A 118 23.48 -8.18 2.54
CA TYR A 118 23.62 -9.25 3.53
C TYR A 118 24.09 -10.58 2.93
N ALA A 119 24.72 -10.57 1.76
CA ALA A 119 25.21 -11.78 1.08
C ALA A 119 26.03 -12.71 2.00
N HIS A 120 26.85 -12.14 2.89
CA HIS A 120 27.62 -12.89 3.88
C HIS A 120 26.73 -13.61 4.92
N LEU A 121 25.64 -12.99 5.40
CA LEU A 121 24.68 -13.63 6.31
C LEU A 121 23.89 -14.73 5.60
N TYR A 122 23.60 -14.56 4.31
CA TYR A 122 23.00 -15.63 3.52
C TYR A 122 23.91 -16.88 3.50
N GLN A 123 25.21 -16.72 3.35
CA GLN A 123 26.16 -17.85 3.39
C GLN A 123 26.19 -18.53 4.77
N GLN A 124 25.92 -17.78 5.84
CA GLN A 124 25.79 -18.28 7.22
C GLN A 124 24.41 -18.91 7.54
N GLY A 125 23.52 -19.00 6.56
CA GLY A 125 22.22 -19.67 6.71
C GLY A 125 21.08 -18.77 7.21
N TYR A 126 21.24 -17.45 7.23
CA TYR A 126 20.14 -16.52 7.53
C TYR A 126 19.09 -16.52 6.39
N ASP A 127 17.80 -16.63 6.74
CA ASP A 127 16.67 -16.51 5.81
C ASP A 127 16.19 -15.06 5.78
N ILE A 128 16.97 -14.19 5.12
CA ILE A 128 16.61 -12.80 4.86
C ILE A 128 15.85 -12.78 3.52
N ARG A 129 14.83 -11.95 3.36
CA ARG A 129 14.08 -11.85 2.10
C ARG A 129 13.82 -10.39 1.74
N PRO A 130 13.92 -10.03 0.44
CA PRO A 130 13.51 -8.71 -0.03
C PRO A 130 12.05 -8.45 0.33
N THR A 131 11.80 -7.29 0.90
CA THR A 131 10.43 -6.77 1.11
C THR A 131 10.07 -5.75 0.04
N ILE A 132 11.01 -5.38 -0.83
CA ILE A 132 10.80 -4.52 -1.99
C ILE A 132 11.39 -5.19 -3.22
N ALA A 133 10.67 -5.15 -4.34
CA ALA A 133 11.18 -5.58 -5.64
C ALA A 133 10.89 -4.52 -6.69
N VAL A 134 11.85 -4.27 -7.59
CA VAL A 134 11.76 -3.26 -8.66
C VAL A 134 11.99 -3.91 -10.01
N THR A 135 11.04 -3.74 -10.93
CA THR A 135 11.11 -4.26 -12.30
C THR A 135 10.60 -3.23 -13.33
N LYS A 136 10.68 -3.54 -14.61
CA LYS A 136 10.10 -2.76 -15.71
C LYS A 136 8.98 -3.57 -16.33
N ALA A 137 7.93 -2.88 -16.72
CA ALA A 137 6.79 -3.48 -17.35
C ALA A 137 6.20 -2.55 -18.41
N HIS A 138 5.38 -3.13 -19.27
CA HIS A 138 4.46 -2.39 -20.09
C HIS A 138 3.04 -2.60 -19.55
N ILE A 139 2.29 -1.52 -19.37
CA ILE A 139 0.89 -1.56 -18.97
C ILE A 139 0.03 -1.32 -20.22
N GLN A 140 -0.97 -2.17 -20.40
CA GLN A 140 -1.99 -2.00 -21.43
C GLN A 140 -3.34 -1.85 -20.74
N MET A 141 -4.05 -0.77 -21.07
CA MET A 141 -5.38 -0.48 -20.56
C MET A 141 -6.23 0.09 -21.71
N PRO A 142 -7.50 -0.31 -21.84
CA PRO A 142 -8.41 0.26 -22.84
C PRO A 142 -8.46 1.79 -22.79
N GLU A 143 -8.43 2.38 -21.60
CA GLU A 143 -8.51 3.83 -21.42
C GLU A 143 -7.29 4.57 -21.96
N LEU A 144 -6.11 3.97 -21.92
CA LEU A 144 -4.91 4.55 -22.53
C LEU A 144 -4.99 4.53 -24.05
N GLN A 145 -5.56 3.46 -24.63
CA GLN A 145 -5.80 3.36 -26.07
C GLN A 145 -6.84 4.39 -26.51
N GLU A 146 -7.92 4.53 -25.74
CA GLU A 146 -8.96 5.52 -25.96
C GLU A 146 -8.42 6.95 -25.81
N ALA A 147 -7.58 7.22 -24.80
CA ALA A 147 -6.94 8.52 -24.62
C ALA A 147 -6.06 8.88 -25.82
N VAL A 148 -5.31 7.93 -26.36
CA VAL A 148 -4.53 8.13 -27.60
C VAL A 148 -5.47 8.35 -28.80
N ALA A 149 -6.51 7.54 -28.97
CA ALA A 149 -7.45 7.66 -30.08
C ALA A 149 -8.20 9.01 -30.08
N LYS A 150 -8.51 9.53 -28.90
CA LYS A 150 -9.14 10.84 -28.69
C LYS A 150 -8.15 12.01 -28.67
N GLY A 151 -6.85 11.76 -28.86
CA GLY A 151 -5.80 12.79 -28.88
C GLY A 151 -5.48 13.42 -27.52
N ARG A 152 -5.96 12.82 -26.41
CA ARG A 152 -5.64 13.26 -25.04
C ARG A 152 -4.23 12.86 -24.61
N LEU A 153 -3.72 11.75 -25.14
CA LEU A 153 -2.33 11.32 -24.96
C LEU A 153 -1.62 11.20 -26.29
N SER A 154 -0.35 11.60 -26.32
CA SER A 154 0.51 11.50 -27.51
C SER A 154 1.35 10.23 -27.46
N VAL A 155 1.54 9.56 -28.60
CA VAL A 155 2.49 8.44 -28.73
C VAL A 155 3.87 8.99 -29.01
N ASP A 156 4.80 8.85 -28.06
CA ASP A 156 6.19 9.34 -28.17
C ASP A 156 7.21 8.23 -28.44
N GLY A 157 6.77 6.97 -28.46
CA GLY A 157 7.62 5.80 -28.67
C GLY A 157 8.57 5.48 -27.51
N LYS A 158 8.52 6.22 -26.40
CA LYS A 158 9.39 6.07 -25.22
C LYS A 158 8.56 5.76 -23.97
N ILE A 159 7.67 6.66 -23.58
CA ILE A 159 6.75 6.53 -22.45
C ILE A 159 5.46 5.84 -22.92
N VAL A 160 4.86 6.37 -23.99
CA VAL A 160 3.67 5.78 -24.62
C VAL A 160 4.09 5.18 -25.96
N LYS A 161 4.04 3.86 -26.05
CA LYS A 161 4.34 3.10 -27.28
C LYS A 161 3.12 3.08 -28.21
N SER A 162 3.36 2.65 -29.46
CA SER A 162 2.29 2.37 -30.41
C SER A 162 1.23 1.45 -29.80
N GLY A 163 -0.05 1.76 -30.01
CA GLY A 163 -1.16 1.01 -29.42
C GLY A 163 -1.45 1.33 -27.95
N GLY A 164 -0.99 2.47 -27.43
CA GLY A 164 -1.35 2.95 -26.08
C GLY A 164 -0.69 2.17 -24.93
N SER A 165 0.37 1.41 -25.22
CA SER A 165 1.12 0.65 -24.22
C SER A 165 2.07 1.57 -23.44
N LEU A 166 1.90 1.65 -22.13
CA LEU A 166 2.64 2.54 -21.24
C LEU A 166 3.87 1.85 -20.65
N VAL A 167 5.05 2.44 -20.80
CA VAL A 167 6.30 1.97 -20.19
C VAL A 167 6.41 2.47 -18.77
N VAL A 168 6.59 1.55 -17.81
CA VAL A 168 6.70 1.88 -16.38
C VAL A 168 7.85 1.14 -15.71
N THR A 169 8.39 1.76 -14.67
CA THR A 169 9.10 1.02 -13.62
C THR A 169 8.10 0.70 -12.51
N LYS A 170 7.99 -0.58 -12.17
CA LYS A 170 7.05 -1.09 -11.17
C LYS A 170 7.80 -1.47 -9.90
N VAL A 171 7.30 -1.02 -8.76
CA VAL A 171 7.81 -1.39 -7.44
C VAL A 171 6.73 -2.15 -6.69
N ALA A 172 7.06 -3.30 -6.10
CA ALA A 172 6.21 -3.99 -5.14
C ALA A 172 6.82 -3.86 -3.74
N ILE A 173 6.01 -3.53 -2.74
CA ILE A 173 6.46 -3.29 -1.36
C ILE A 173 5.58 -4.07 -0.39
N GLU A 174 6.20 -4.93 0.40
CA GLU A 174 5.61 -5.59 1.56
C GLU A 174 5.68 -4.64 2.78
N PRO A 175 4.60 -4.53 3.57
CA PRO A 175 4.60 -3.70 4.77
C PRO A 175 5.57 -4.23 5.83
N VAL A 176 6.31 -3.32 6.45
CA VAL A 176 7.24 -3.60 7.56
C VAL A 176 7.05 -2.50 8.59
N TRP A 177 6.49 -2.84 9.74
CA TRP A 177 6.11 -1.85 10.74
C TRP A 177 7.12 -1.77 11.87
N TYR A 178 7.67 -0.58 12.08
CA TYR A 178 8.40 -0.23 13.29
C TYR A 178 7.41 0.24 14.36
N LEU A 179 7.11 -0.64 15.31
CA LEU A 179 6.02 -0.46 16.29
C LEU A 179 6.13 0.83 17.13
N PRO A 180 7.31 1.25 17.63
CA PRO A 180 7.44 2.52 18.33
C PRO A 180 7.05 3.71 17.44
N GLY A 181 7.46 3.70 16.16
CA GLY A 181 7.12 4.73 15.19
C GLY A 181 5.62 4.76 14.85
N ILE A 182 5.01 3.59 14.66
CA ILE A 182 3.55 3.47 14.44
C ILE A 182 2.79 4.03 15.65
N ALA A 183 3.17 3.65 16.87
CA ALA A 183 2.53 4.12 18.09
C ALA A 183 2.62 5.64 18.24
N LYS A 184 3.80 6.22 17.94
CA LYS A 184 4.01 7.67 17.93
C LYS A 184 3.07 8.37 16.94
N ARG A 185 2.95 7.87 15.71
CA ARG A 185 2.07 8.47 14.68
C ARG A 185 0.59 8.39 15.02
N LEU A 186 0.17 7.29 15.65
CA LEU A 186 -1.21 7.13 16.11
C LEU A 186 -1.49 7.86 17.44
N ASN A 187 -0.47 8.51 18.02
CA ASN A 187 -0.56 9.19 19.32
C ASN A 187 -1.10 8.27 20.44
N VAL A 188 -0.59 7.04 20.50
CA VAL A 188 -0.94 6.06 21.52
C VAL A 188 0.31 5.48 22.18
N ARG A 189 0.17 4.89 23.37
CA ARG A 189 1.26 4.12 23.97
C ARG A 189 1.51 2.86 23.13
N GLU A 190 2.78 2.51 22.93
CA GLU A 190 3.15 1.29 22.19
C GLU A 190 2.54 0.02 22.80
N SER A 191 2.42 -0.04 24.12
CA SER A 191 1.77 -1.16 24.83
C SER A 191 0.29 -1.29 24.51
N ASP A 192 -0.43 -0.18 24.35
CA ASP A 192 -1.84 -0.19 23.96
C ASP A 192 -2.00 -0.61 22.49
N LEU A 193 -1.13 -0.10 21.60
CA LEU A 193 -1.08 -0.53 20.20
C LEU A 193 -0.87 -2.03 20.09
N ARG A 194 0.17 -2.56 20.75
CA ARG A 194 0.50 -4.00 20.74
C ARG A 194 -0.65 -4.85 21.28
N ARG A 195 -1.26 -4.43 22.39
CA ARG A 195 -2.41 -5.14 22.98
C ARG A 195 -3.61 -5.14 22.02
N ALA A 196 -3.92 -4.00 21.40
CA ALA A 196 -5.00 -3.90 20.43
C ALA A 196 -4.73 -4.80 19.21
N LEU A 197 -3.52 -4.75 18.63
CA LEU A 197 -3.14 -5.62 17.53
C LEU A 197 -3.29 -7.11 17.89
N PHE A 198 -2.84 -7.52 19.07
CA PHE A 198 -2.97 -8.91 19.53
C PHE A 198 -4.44 -9.33 19.69
N GLN A 199 -5.25 -8.52 20.38
CA GLN A 199 -6.65 -8.84 20.66
C GLN A 199 -7.52 -8.82 19.39
N GLN A 200 -7.35 -7.82 18.53
CA GLN A 200 -8.16 -7.66 17.31
C GLN A 200 -7.74 -8.62 16.19
N THR A 201 -6.57 -9.24 16.28
CA THR A 201 -6.17 -10.35 15.40
C THR A 201 -6.52 -11.73 15.99
N GLY A 202 -7.36 -11.80 17.02
CA GLY A 202 -7.74 -13.09 17.63
C GLY A 202 -6.58 -13.84 18.29
N GLY A 203 -5.55 -13.12 18.71
CA GLY A 203 -4.37 -13.68 19.38
C GLY A 203 -3.32 -14.29 18.44
N MET A 204 -3.35 -13.99 17.13
CA MET A 204 -2.46 -14.58 16.12
C MET A 204 -0.96 -14.38 16.39
N PHE A 205 -0.58 -13.28 17.05
CA PHE A 205 0.82 -12.91 17.27
C PHE A 205 1.13 -12.67 18.76
N PRO A 206 1.30 -13.74 19.56
CA PRO A 206 1.59 -13.62 21.00
C PRO A 206 2.83 -12.78 21.34
N GLU A 207 3.79 -12.67 20.42
CA GLU A 207 5.01 -11.87 20.57
C GLU A 207 4.72 -10.38 20.73
N LEU A 208 3.58 -9.89 20.23
CA LEU A 208 3.16 -8.50 20.46
C LEU A 208 3.07 -8.19 21.95
N VAL A 209 2.71 -9.17 22.79
CA VAL A 209 2.56 -9.02 24.24
C VAL A 209 3.76 -9.58 24.99
N THR A 210 4.33 -10.69 24.52
CA THR A 210 5.33 -11.48 25.27
C THR A 210 6.78 -11.11 24.94
N ARG A 211 7.03 -10.40 23.83
CA ARG A 211 8.38 -10.07 23.34
C ARG A 211 8.51 -8.56 23.07
N PRO A 212 8.60 -7.73 24.14
CA PRO A 212 8.79 -6.29 24.00
C PRO A 212 10.14 -5.92 23.36
N ASP A 213 11.09 -6.84 23.34
CA ASP A 213 12.38 -6.70 22.66
C ASP A 213 12.26 -6.69 21.12
N LEU A 214 11.18 -7.26 20.56
CA LEU A 214 10.93 -7.24 19.12
C LEU A 214 10.15 -5.97 18.75
N GLN A 215 10.81 -5.02 18.08
CA GLN A 215 10.23 -3.73 17.71
C GLN A 215 9.65 -3.68 16.29
N VAL A 216 9.93 -4.69 15.46
CA VAL A 216 9.47 -4.75 14.06
C VAL A 216 8.41 -5.83 13.90
N PHE A 217 7.32 -5.48 13.21
CA PHE A 217 6.21 -6.37 12.87
C PHE A 217 6.06 -6.46 11.35
N LEU A 218 5.86 -7.69 10.85
CA LEU A 218 5.52 -7.97 9.46
C LEU A 218 4.01 -8.28 9.38
N PRO A 219 3.14 -7.25 9.26
CA PRO A 219 1.70 -7.45 9.31
C PRO A 219 1.21 -8.17 8.04
N PRO A 220 0.26 -9.12 8.17
CA PRO A 220 -0.31 -9.84 7.03
C PRO A 220 -1.40 -9.03 6.32
N ILE A 221 -1.09 -7.82 5.89
CA ILE A 221 -2.02 -6.90 5.22
C ILE A 221 -1.63 -6.67 3.76
N GLY A 222 -2.53 -6.07 2.98
CA GLY A 222 -2.32 -5.78 1.56
C GLY A 222 -1.04 -4.97 1.29
N SER A 223 -0.27 -5.43 0.29
CA SER A 223 0.95 -4.79 -0.17
C SER A 223 0.71 -3.46 -0.90
N ILE A 224 1.78 -2.73 -1.17
CA ILE A 224 1.78 -1.49 -1.95
C ILE A 224 2.41 -1.80 -3.32
N THR A 225 1.85 -1.23 -4.39
CA THR A 225 2.48 -1.24 -5.71
C THR A 225 2.68 0.20 -6.17
N VAL A 226 3.86 0.53 -6.69
CA VAL A 226 4.17 1.83 -7.26
C VAL A 226 4.44 1.68 -8.75
N TYR A 227 3.92 2.62 -9.55
CA TYR A 227 4.23 2.76 -10.95
C TYR A 227 4.90 4.11 -11.19
N LEU A 228 6.14 4.06 -11.65
CA LEU A 228 6.95 5.23 -11.99
C LEU A 228 6.94 5.39 -13.52
N ILE A 229 6.59 6.58 -13.98
CA ILE A 229 6.41 6.92 -15.39
C ILE A 229 7.43 8.02 -15.74
N GLY A 230 8.15 7.83 -16.85
CA GLY A 230 9.18 8.75 -17.30
C GLY A 230 10.54 8.50 -16.65
N ASP A 231 11.30 9.58 -16.43
CA ASP A 231 12.64 9.54 -15.87
C ASP A 231 12.60 9.58 -14.35
N ILE A 232 13.10 8.52 -13.71
CA ILE A 232 13.10 8.36 -12.25
C ILE A 232 13.94 9.43 -11.57
N ALA A 233 15.00 9.94 -12.22
CA ALA A 233 15.80 11.02 -11.66
C ALA A 233 14.98 12.31 -11.47
N ALA A 234 13.93 12.52 -12.27
CA ALA A 234 13.05 13.68 -12.16
C ALA A 234 12.24 13.70 -10.86
N ILE A 235 12.03 12.56 -10.19
CA ILE A 235 11.22 12.46 -8.97
C ILE A 235 11.78 13.32 -7.84
N THR A 236 13.11 13.47 -7.78
CA THR A 236 13.80 14.22 -6.72
C THR A 236 14.40 15.54 -7.19
N ASP A 237 14.28 15.85 -8.48
CA ASP A 237 14.80 17.09 -9.06
C ASP A 237 13.82 18.25 -8.82
N PRO A 238 14.20 19.29 -8.05
CA PRO A 238 13.32 20.40 -7.75
C PRO A 238 12.95 21.26 -8.97
N ASN A 239 13.65 21.12 -10.10
CA ASN A 239 13.42 21.88 -11.33
C ASN A 239 12.53 21.14 -12.33
N ARG A 240 12.18 19.88 -12.06
CA ARG A 240 11.35 19.05 -12.95
C ARG A 240 10.02 18.78 -12.28
N GLN A 241 8.96 18.78 -13.09
CA GLN A 241 7.61 18.63 -12.55
C GLN A 241 7.36 17.19 -12.07
N LEU A 242 6.70 17.06 -10.92
CA LEU A 242 6.26 15.78 -10.39
C LEU A 242 4.73 15.72 -10.26
N ALA A 243 4.12 14.75 -10.94
CA ALA A 243 2.72 14.40 -10.75
C ALA A 243 2.60 13.14 -9.89
N VAL A 244 1.71 13.16 -8.90
CA VAL A 244 1.50 12.03 -7.98
C VAL A 244 0.02 11.74 -7.81
N ARG A 245 -0.33 10.45 -7.91
CA ARG A 245 -1.63 9.90 -7.51
C ARG A 245 -1.42 8.82 -6.46
N VAL A 246 -2.10 8.98 -5.33
CA VAL A 246 -2.20 7.97 -4.29
C VAL A 246 -3.59 7.34 -4.33
N HIS A 247 -3.65 6.06 -4.66
CA HIS A 247 -4.88 5.30 -4.86
C HIS A 247 -5.03 4.22 -3.79
N ASP A 248 -6.24 4.11 -3.24
CA ASP A 248 -6.61 2.97 -2.39
C ASP A 248 -7.48 2.04 -3.24
N GLU A 249 -7.20 0.74 -3.18
CA GLU A 249 -7.85 -0.32 -3.94
C GLU A 249 -9.38 -0.26 -3.86
N CYS A 250 -10.00 -0.42 -5.02
CA CYS A 250 -11.42 -0.63 -5.17
C CYS A 250 -11.64 -1.68 -6.27
N ASN A 251 -11.52 -2.96 -5.92
CA ASN A 251 -11.55 -4.11 -6.82
C ASN A 251 -12.70 -4.04 -7.84
N GLY A 252 -13.93 -3.83 -7.37
CA GLY A 252 -15.11 -3.74 -8.24
C GLY A 252 -15.06 -2.62 -9.29
N SER A 253 -14.43 -1.48 -8.98
CA SER A 253 -14.28 -0.38 -9.95
C SER A 253 -13.00 -0.56 -10.76
N ASP A 254 -11.87 -0.74 -10.09
CA ASP A 254 -10.53 -0.80 -10.69
C ASP A 254 -10.38 -1.96 -11.67
N VAL A 255 -11.01 -3.12 -11.42
CA VAL A 255 -10.90 -4.31 -12.28
C VAL A 255 -12.09 -4.39 -13.25
N PHE A 256 -13.30 -4.19 -12.75
CA PHE A 256 -14.54 -4.49 -13.49
C PHE A 256 -15.32 -3.26 -13.97
N GLY A 257 -14.87 -2.04 -13.68
CA GLY A 257 -15.49 -0.82 -14.20
C GLY A 257 -16.84 -0.49 -13.56
N SER A 258 -17.08 -0.87 -12.30
CA SER A 258 -18.28 -0.45 -11.56
C SER A 258 -18.48 1.07 -11.59
N ASP A 259 -19.71 1.47 -11.88
CA ASP A 259 -20.21 2.84 -12.03
C ASP A 259 -20.71 3.48 -10.72
N ILE A 260 -20.74 2.72 -9.61
CA ILE A 260 -21.24 3.17 -8.30
C ILE A 260 -20.26 4.16 -7.62
N CYS A 261 -19.00 4.18 -8.07
CA CYS A 261 -17.97 5.03 -7.48
C CYS A 261 -17.00 5.58 -8.53
N THR A 262 -16.25 6.59 -8.12
CA THR A 262 -15.27 7.31 -8.97
C THR A 262 -13.86 6.70 -8.94
N CYS A 263 -13.65 5.54 -8.31
CA CYS A 263 -12.31 4.98 -8.09
C CYS A 263 -11.51 4.78 -9.40
N ARG A 264 -12.04 4.00 -10.35
CA ARG A 264 -11.36 3.75 -11.64
C ARG A 264 -11.24 5.00 -12.51
N PRO A 265 -12.32 5.79 -12.75
CA PRO A 265 -12.19 7.03 -13.52
C PRO A 265 -11.10 7.96 -12.98
N TYR A 266 -10.99 8.06 -11.65
CA TYR A 266 -9.99 8.91 -11.04
C TYR A 266 -8.57 8.31 -11.06
N LEU A 267 -8.45 6.98 -10.99
CA LEU A 267 -7.17 6.29 -11.21
C LEU A 267 -6.66 6.55 -12.63
N VAL A 268 -7.52 6.38 -13.64
CA VAL A 268 -7.22 6.61 -15.06
C VAL A 268 -6.81 8.07 -15.29
N HIS A 269 -7.58 9.03 -14.77
CA HIS A 269 -7.22 10.44 -14.85
C HIS A 269 -5.85 10.74 -14.20
N GLY A 270 -5.58 10.13 -13.04
CA GLY A 270 -4.27 10.23 -12.40
C GLY A 270 -3.12 9.67 -13.24
N ILE A 271 -3.35 8.55 -13.94
CA ILE A 271 -2.39 7.98 -14.88
C ILE A 271 -2.13 8.95 -16.04
N GLU A 272 -3.18 9.50 -16.65
CA GLU A 272 -3.04 10.45 -17.77
C GLU A 272 -2.23 11.69 -17.39
N VAL A 273 -2.55 12.33 -16.26
CA VAL A 273 -1.80 13.48 -15.74
C VAL A 273 -0.34 13.13 -15.47
N CYS A 274 -0.07 11.93 -14.97
CA CYS A 274 1.29 11.43 -14.74
C CYS A 274 2.05 11.19 -16.05
N VAL A 275 1.38 10.65 -17.08
CA VAL A 275 1.95 10.47 -18.41
C VAL A 275 2.28 11.82 -19.03
N GLU A 276 1.33 12.76 -19.08
CA GLU A 276 1.56 14.11 -19.63
C GLU A 276 2.75 14.81 -18.97
N THR A 277 2.82 14.75 -17.63
CA THR A 277 3.91 15.36 -16.86
C THR A 277 5.25 14.72 -17.20
N ALA A 278 5.29 13.40 -17.35
CA ALA A 278 6.48 12.68 -17.75
C ALA A 278 6.91 13.01 -19.20
N GLN A 279 5.95 13.16 -20.12
CA GLN A 279 6.21 13.54 -21.52
C GLN A 279 6.76 14.96 -21.65
N ALA A 280 6.35 15.86 -20.75
CA ALA A 280 6.89 17.22 -20.65
C ALA A 280 8.29 17.28 -19.99
N GLY A 281 8.92 16.14 -19.74
CA GLY A 281 10.26 16.05 -19.14
C GLY A 281 10.26 15.93 -17.62
N GLY A 282 9.10 15.81 -16.97
CA GLY A 282 8.97 15.51 -15.54
C GLY A 282 8.95 14.01 -15.22
N ALA A 283 8.26 13.65 -14.13
CA ALA A 283 7.92 12.27 -13.78
C ALA A 283 6.48 12.15 -13.27
N GLY A 284 5.94 10.94 -13.43
CA GLY A 284 4.66 10.54 -12.88
C GLY A 284 4.81 9.40 -11.87
N VAL A 285 4.10 9.47 -10.75
CA VAL A 285 4.11 8.44 -9.70
C VAL A 285 2.68 8.06 -9.34
N ILE A 286 2.33 6.79 -9.56
CA ILE A 286 1.08 6.20 -9.07
C ILE A 286 1.43 5.24 -7.93
N VAL A 287 0.88 5.50 -6.75
CA VAL A 287 0.97 4.60 -5.61
C VAL A 287 -0.38 3.92 -5.40
N TYR A 288 -0.40 2.59 -5.43
CA TYR A 288 -1.58 1.77 -5.27
C TYR A 288 -1.50 0.98 -3.96
N PHE A 289 -2.34 1.33 -2.99
CA PHE A 289 -2.48 0.66 -1.71
C PHE A 289 -3.60 -0.37 -1.76
N ARG A 290 -3.34 -1.61 -1.36
CA ARG A 290 -4.35 -2.67 -1.25
C ARG A 290 -5.18 -2.54 0.04
N LYS A 291 -6.01 -1.49 0.08
CA LYS A 291 -6.85 -1.07 1.22
C LYS A 291 -8.33 -1.00 0.80
N GLU A 292 -8.88 -2.12 0.34
CA GLU A 292 -10.27 -2.22 -0.10
C GLU A 292 -11.28 -1.68 0.92
N GLY A 293 -12.30 -0.97 0.43
CA GLY A 293 -13.44 -0.53 1.22
C GLY A 293 -13.07 0.38 2.39
N ARG A 294 -12.08 1.27 2.24
CA ARG A 294 -11.53 2.08 3.34
C ARG A 294 -10.96 1.24 4.49
N ALA A 295 -10.30 0.13 4.12
CA ALA A 295 -9.80 -0.88 5.03
C ALA A 295 -10.88 -1.62 5.85
N LEU A 296 -12.16 -1.55 5.44
CA LEU A 296 -13.26 -2.35 6.00
C LEU A 296 -13.42 -3.72 5.32
N GLY A 297 -12.83 -3.87 4.13
CA GLY A 297 -12.99 -5.05 3.28
C GLY A 297 -14.26 -5.01 2.41
N GLU A 298 -14.29 -5.91 1.42
CA GLU A 298 -15.29 -5.94 0.35
C GLU A 298 -16.69 -6.33 0.85
N VAL A 299 -16.79 -7.27 1.80
CA VAL A 299 -18.08 -7.72 2.36
C VAL A 299 -18.79 -6.54 3.05
N THR A 300 -18.10 -5.85 3.96
CA THR A 300 -18.65 -4.69 4.67
C THR A 300 -19.06 -3.59 3.70
N LYS A 301 -18.25 -3.32 2.68
CA LYS A 301 -18.58 -2.35 1.62
C LYS A 301 -19.90 -2.70 0.93
N PHE A 302 -20.12 -3.96 0.57
CA PHE A 302 -21.37 -4.37 -0.09
C PHE A 302 -22.57 -4.32 0.85
N LEU A 303 -22.38 -4.66 2.13
CA LEU A 303 -23.42 -4.46 3.15
C LEU A 303 -23.81 -2.99 3.27
N VAL A 304 -22.85 -2.07 3.24
CA VAL A 304 -23.10 -0.62 3.23
C VAL A 304 -23.86 -0.19 1.98
N TYR A 305 -23.50 -0.68 0.78
CA TYR A 305 -24.23 -0.38 -0.45
C TYR A 305 -25.68 -0.86 -0.39
N ASN A 306 -25.91 -2.08 0.08
CA ASN A 306 -27.25 -2.63 0.27
C ASN A 306 -28.05 -1.80 1.31
N ALA A 307 -27.40 -1.43 2.40
CA ALA A 307 -28.00 -0.61 3.45
C ALA A 307 -28.37 0.79 2.96
N ARG A 308 -27.55 1.39 2.10
CA ARG A 308 -27.82 2.68 1.45
C ARG A 308 -29.00 2.61 0.48
N LYS A 309 -29.04 1.60 -0.39
CA LYS A 309 -30.14 1.43 -1.35
C LYS A 309 -31.49 1.11 -0.69
N ARG A 310 -31.50 0.40 0.45
CA ARG A 310 -32.73 -0.05 1.13
C ARG A 310 -33.28 0.91 2.17
N GLN A 311 -32.58 1.99 2.49
CA GLN A 311 -33.08 2.95 3.48
C GLN A 311 -34.30 3.70 2.94
N GLU A 312 -35.13 4.22 3.85
CA GLU A 312 -36.24 5.07 3.47
C GLU A 312 -35.74 6.30 2.71
N GLY A 313 -36.37 6.59 1.56
CA GLY A 313 -35.90 7.65 0.65
C GLY A 313 -34.75 7.24 -0.28
N GLY A 314 -34.30 5.99 -0.27
CA GLY A 314 -33.30 5.45 -1.21
C GLY A 314 -31.86 5.94 -0.96
N ASP A 315 -30.95 5.63 -1.89
CA ASP A 315 -29.54 6.03 -1.77
C ASP A 315 -29.40 7.55 -1.98
N SER A 316 -29.01 8.28 -0.92
CA SER A 316 -28.86 9.74 -0.94
C SER A 316 -27.50 10.17 -0.42
N ALA A 317 -27.01 11.31 -0.92
CA ALA A 317 -25.71 11.84 -0.51
C ALA A 317 -25.69 12.22 0.98
N SER A 318 -26.81 12.72 1.51
CA SER A 318 -26.96 13.09 2.93
C SER A 318 -26.75 11.93 3.92
N ALA A 319 -27.05 10.69 3.51
CA ALA A 319 -26.94 9.50 4.36
C ALA A 319 -25.66 8.69 4.10
N TYR A 320 -24.80 9.14 3.18
CA TYR A 320 -23.67 8.34 2.71
C TYR A 320 -22.74 7.88 3.84
N PHE A 321 -22.29 8.80 4.68
CA PHE A 321 -21.34 8.50 5.76
C PHE A 321 -22.01 7.84 6.96
N SER A 322 -23.22 8.28 7.32
CA SER A 322 -23.97 7.72 8.44
C SER A 322 -24.27 6.24 8.23
N ARG A 323 -24.59 5.80 7.00
CA ARG A 323 -24.82 4.38 6.71
C ARG A 323 -23.55 3.55 6.80
N THR A 324 -22.39 4.12 6.49
CA THR A 324 -21.11 3.43 6.70
C THR A 324 -20.87 3.24 8.20
N GLU A 325 -21.05 4.30 8.99
CA GLU A 325 -20.88 4.27 10.44
C GLU A 325 -21.86 3.31 11.14
N CYS A 326 -23.12 3.26 10.72
CA CYS A 326 -24.10 2.31 11.27
C CYS A 326 -23.68 0.84 11.07
N VAL A 327 -23.05 0.51 9.95
CA VAL A 327 -22.67 -0.87 9.60
C VAL A 327 -21.29 -1.23 10.14
N ALA A 328 -20.33 -0.30 10.05
CA ALA A 328 -18.92 -0.55 10.35
C ALA A 328 -18.46 -0.01 11.72
N GLY A 329 -19.30 0.79 12.41
CA GLY A 329 -18.95 1.49 13.65
C GLY A 329 -18.07 2.73 13.46
N VAL A 330 -17.53 2.94 12.26
CA VAL A 330 -16.68 4.08 11.87
C VAL A 330 -16.85 4.40 10.39
N GLN A 331 -16.53 5.62 9.98
CA GLN A 331 -16.64 6.06 8.57
C GLN A 331 -15.42 5.70 7.71
N ASP A 332 -14.26 5.50 8.33
CA ASP A 332 -12.99 5.20 7.68
C ASP A 332 -12.04 4.49 8.65
N MET A 333 -11.41 3.39 8.23
CA MET A 333 -10.38 2.67 8.99
C MET A 333 -8.99 2.79 8.38
N ARG A 334 -8.81 3.62 7.34
CA ARG A 334 -7.50 3.80 6.71
C ARG A 334 -6.61 4.65 7.60
N PHE A 335 -5.47 4.09 7.94
CA PHE A 335 -4.33 4.84 8.48
C PHE A 335 -3.64 5.56 7.32
N GLN A 336 -4.04 6.81 7.06
CA GLN A 336 -3.45 7.64 6.00
C GLN A 336 -2.11 8.24 6.44
N GLU A 337 -1.84 8.30 7.73
CA GLU A 337 -0.59 8.78 8.33
C GLU A 337 0.61 7.88 7.98
N LEU A 338 0.37 6.65 7.54
CA LEU A 338 1.40 5.73 7.06
C LEU A 338 1.64 5.85 5.55
N MET A 339 0.70 6.44 4.81
CA MET A 339 0.76 6.53 3.37
C MET A 339 1.99 7.32 2.85
N PRO A 340 2.46 8.40 3.49
CA PRO A 340 3.61 9.14 2.99
C PRO A 340 4.93 8.37 2.98
N ASP A 341 5.06 7.26 3.69
CA ASP A 341 6.34 6.52 3.84
C ASP A 341 6.92 6.08 2.51
N VAL A 342 6.07 5.65 1.56
CA VAL A 342 6.52 5.29 0.22
C VAL A 342 6.93 6.51 -0.61
N LEU A 343 6.34 7.68 -0.35
CA LEU A 343 6.76 8.92 -1.00
C LEU A 343 8.12 9.38 -0.45
N HIS A 344 8.32 9.28 0.87
CA HIS A 344 9.60 9.50 1.52
C HIS A 344 10.65 8.50 1.05
N TRP A 345 10.28 7.23 0.87
CA TRP A 345 11.15 6.20 0.32
C TRP A 345 11.62 6.53 -1.11
N LEU A 346 10.77 7.15 -1.93
CA LEU A 346 11.12 7.68 -3.26
C LEU A 346 11.91 9.00 -3.22
N GLY A 347 12.18 9.56 -2.03
CA GLY A 347 12.88 10.82 -1.86
C GLY A 347 12.05 12.07 -2.18
N ILE A 348 10.73 11.94 -2.29
CA ILE A 348 9.83 13.04 -2.68
C ILE A 348 9.75 14.07 -1.55
N ARG A 349 10.01 15.33 -1.88
CA ARG A 349 9.88 16.49 -0.97
C ARG A 349 8.87 17.53 -1.45
N ARG A 350 8.53 17.49 -2.74
CA ARG A 350 7.59 18.40 -3.40
C ARG A 350 6.80 17.63 -4.45
N ILE A 351 5.51 17.89 -4.53
CA ILE A 351 4.60 17.40 -5.56
C ILE A 351 3.99 18.61 -6.26
N ASP A 352 4.18 18.73 -7.57
CA ASP A 352 3.62 19.83 -8.35
C ASP A 352 2.15 19.62 -8.61
N ARG A 353 1.79 18.40 -9.02
CA ARG A 353 0.44 18.01 -9.44
C ARG A 353 -0.04 16.82 -8.62
N PHE A 354 -0.74 17.10 -7.51
CA PHE A 354 -1.33 16.04 -6.68
C PHE A 354 -2.75 15.73 -7.12
N VAL A 355 -2.96 14.57 -7.75
CA VAL A 355 -4.26 14.19 -8.31
C VAL A 355 -5.13 13.55 -7.23
N SER A 356 -5.82 14.37 -6.43
CA SER A 356 -6.67 13.92 -5.33
C SER A 356 -7.58 15.02 -4.78
N MET A 357 -8.84 14.65 -4.53
CA MET A 357 -9.80 15.45 -3.77
C MET A 357 -9.80 15.11 -2.26
N SER A 358 -9.06 14.07 -1.85
CA SER A 358 -9.08 13.64 -0.44
C SER A 358 -8.21 14.52 0.44
N ASP A 359 -8.85 15.21 1.37
CA ASP A 359 -8.19 16.02 2.39
C ASP A 359 -7.39 15.17 3.36
N MET A 360 -7.87 13.98 3.71
CA MET A 360 -7.10 13.03 4.53
C MET A 360 -5.75 12.69 3.89
N LYS A 361 -5.71 12.44 2.58
CA LYS A 361 -4.46 12.16 1.85
C LYS A 361 -3.58 13.41 1.76
N TYR A 362 -4.17 14.55 1.43
CA TYR A 362 -3.45 15.82 1.34
C TYR A 362 -2.79 16.17 2.68
N ASN A 363 -3.57 16.16 3.77
CA ASN A 363 -3.10 16.48 5.12
C ASN A 363 -2.02 15.51 5.57
N ALA A 364 -2.18 14.20 5.34
CA ALA A 364 -1.14 13.22 5.67
C ALA A 364 0.20 13.51 4.96
N ILE A 365 0.16 13.86 3.67
CA ILE A 365 1.36 14.18 2.88
C ILE A 365 2.01 15.48 3.39
N VAL A 366 1.24 16.55 3.53
CA VAL A 366 1.75 17.86 3.96
C VAL A 366 2.29 17.81 5.39
N ASN A 367 1.56 17.18 6.31
CA ASN A 367 1.99 17.03 7.70
C ASN A 367 3.25 16.16 7.84
N SER A 368 3.54 15.30 6.85
CA SER A 368 4.79 14.54 6.80
C SER A 368 5.98 15.34 6.24
N GLY A 369 5.79 16.61 5.87
CA GLY A 369 6.84 17.51 5.38
C GLY A 369 6.95 17.63 3.86
N ILE A 370 6.05 17.01 3.09
CA ILE A 370 6.07 17.08 1.61
C ILE A 370 5.20 18.26 1.15
N LYS A 371 5.79 19.20 0.40
CA LYS A 371 5.06 20.33 -0.17
C LYS A 371 4.17 19.88 -1.34
N ILE A 372 2.91 20.30 -1.36
CA ILE A 372 2.03 20.16 -2.53
C ILE A 372 1.79 21.55 -3.13
N VAL A 373 2.03 21.70 -4.44
CA VAL A 373 1.83 22.98 -5.16
C VAL A 373 0.38 23.11 -5.63
N GLN A 374 -0.16 22.09 -6.28
CA GLN A 374 -1.52 22.09 -6.80
C GLN A 374 -2.21 20.75 -6.54
N ARG A 375 -3.50 20.81 -6.20
CA ARG A 375 -4.41 19.66 -6.19
C ARG A 375 -5.23 19.64 -7.48
N ILE A 376 -5.32 18.48 -8.10
CA ILE A 376 -6.09 18.27 -9.34
C ILE A 376 -7.30 17.40 -9.00
N ALA A 377 -8.49 17.93 -9.25
CA ALA A 377 -9.75 17.23 -9.08
C ALA A 377 -10.03 16.28 -10.27
N ILE A 378 -10.99 15.36 -10.11
CA ILE A 378 -11.48 14.59 -11.26
C ILE A 378 -12.35 15.51 -12.14
N PRO A 379 -12.21 15.48 -13.47
CA PRO A 379 -13.11 16.16 -14.40
C PRO A 379 -14.55 15.65 -14.29
N ASP A 380 -15.54 16.53 -14.47
CA ASP A 380 -16.96 16.19 -14.30
C ASP A 380 -17.45 15.13 -15.27
N GLU A 381 -16.97 15.21 -16.51
CA GLU A 381 -17.29 14.27 -17.59
C GLU A 381 -16.80 12.84 -17.31
N LEU A 382 -15.89 12.67 -16.34
CA LEU A 382 -15.40 11.37 -15.89
C LEU A 382 -16.13 10.86 -14.64
N ILE A 383 -17.10 11.59 -14.09
CA ILE A 383 -17.90 11.16 -12.93
C ILE A 383 -19.14 10.40 -13.43
N PRO A 384 -19.25 9.08 -13.15
CA PRO A 384 -20.46 8.33 -13.48
C PRO A 384 -21.70 8.92 -12.78
N ALA A 385 -22.87 8.79 -13.42
CA ALA A 385 -24.12 9.34 -12.89
C ALA A 385 -24.43 8.86 -11.46
N ASP A 386 -24.28 7.56 -11.19
CA ASP A 386 -24.56 6.96 -9.87
C ASP A 386 -23.51 7.39 -8.82
N ALA A 387 -22.30 7.73 -9.26
CA ALA A 387 -21.22 8.20 -8.40
C ALA A 387 -21.38 9.68 -7.97
N GLN A 388 -22.37 10.41 -8.51
CA GLN A 388 -22.69 11.78 -8.06
C GLN A 388 -23.09 11.81 -6.58
N VAL A 389 -23.74 10.74 -6.09
CA VAL A 389 -24.06 10.57 -4.66
C VAL A 389 -22.79 10.60 -3.81
N GLU A 390 -21.76 9.86 -4.23
CA GLU A 390 -20.46 9.80 -3.55
C GLU A 390 -19.75 11.16 -3.59
N ILE A 391 -19.70 11.80 -4.75
CA ILE A 391 -18.97 13.06 -4.94
C ILE A 391 -19.62 14.19 -4.14
N ALA A 392 -20.94 14.33 -4.22
CA ALA A 392 -21.66 15.37 -3.48
C ALA A 392 -21.50 15.20 -1.96
N ALA A 393 -21.61 13.96 -1.46
CA ALA A 393 -21.39 13.67 -0.04
C ALA A 393 -19.97 14.04 0.39
N LYS A 394 -18.96 13.72 -0.42
CA LYS A 394 -17.56 14.05 -0.13
C LYS A 394 -17.30 15.55 -0.13
N GLN A 395 -17.83 16.28 -1.11
CA GLN A 395 -17.71 17.74 -1.16
C GLN A 395 -18.33 18.41 0.07
N ALA A 396 -19.52 17.96 0.48
CA ALA A 396 -20.17 18.45 1.70
C ALA A 396 -19.37 18.10 2.98
N ALA A 397 -18.68 16.95 3.00
CA ALA A 397 -17.78 16.57 4.08
C ALA A 397 -16.40 17.26 4.02
N GLY A 398 -16.24 18.27 3.16
CA GLY A 398 -15.04 19.12 3.08
C GLY A 398 -13.96 18.63 2.12
N TYR A 399 -14.21 17.60 1.30
CA TYR A 399 -13.22 17.20 0.28
C TYR A 399 -13.01 18.33 -0.74
N TYR A 400 -11.74 18.59 -1.07
CA TYR A 400 -11.39 19.60 -2.07
C TYR A 400 -12.18 19.47 -3.36
N SER A 401 -12.71 20.59 -3.81
CA SER A 401 -13.32 20.78 -5.10
C SER A 401 -13.13 22.22 -5.53
N GLU A 402 -13.05 22.45 -6.84
CA GLU A 402 -13.07 23.80 -7.41
C GLU A 402 -14.48 24.41 -7.40
N LYS A 403 -15.50 23.59 -7.05
CA LYS A 403 -16.91 23.97 -6.99
C LYS A 403 -17.35 24.26 -5.56
N VAL A 404 -18.41 25.06 -5.44
CA VAL A 404 -19.11 25.29 -4.16
C VAL A 404 -19.72 23.97 -3.69
N ALA A 405 -19.52 23.64 -2.42
CA ALA A 405 -20.09 22.43 -1.82
C ALA A 405 -21.63 22.51 -1.83
N PRO A 406 -22.33 21.41 -2.18
CA PRO A 406 -23.79 21.37 -2.15
C PRO A 406 -24.32 21.56 -0.72
N ASP A 407 -25.41 22.32 -0.59
CA ASP A 407 -26.10 22.51 0.68
C ASP A 407 -26.92 21.27 1.08
N GLU A 408 -27.46 21.27 2.31
CA GLU A 408 -28.22 20.14 2.84
C GLU A 408 -29.44 19.79 1.98
N ILE A 409 -30.10 20.78 1.39
CA ILE A 409 -31.27 20.58 0.53
C ILE A 409 -30.82 19.87 -0.74
N ALA A 410 -29.78 20.37 -1.42
CA ALA A 410 -29.22 19.76 -2.61
C ALA A 410 -28.79 18.30 -2.37
N LEU A 411 -28.16 18.00 -1.23
CA LEU A 411 -27.74 16.64 -0.88
C LEU A 411 -28.90 15.64 -0.77
N THR A 412 -30.10 16.08 -0.38
CA THR A 412 -31.28 15.20 -0.32
C THR A 412 -31.85 14.88 -1.71
N THR A 413 -31.65 15.78 -2.68
CA THR A 413 -32.15 15.64 -4.06
C THR A 413 -31.25 14.77 -4.94
N ILE A 414 -29.96 14.67 -4.60
CA ILE A 414 -29.00 13.81 -5.31
C ILE A 414 -29.22 12.36 -4.86
N LYS A 415 -29.83 11.57 -5.76
CA LYS A 415 -30.19 10.17 -5.53
C LYS A 415 -29.40 9.25 -6.45
N GLY A 416 -29.04 8.09 -5.92
CA GLY A 416 -28.52 6.97 -6.69
C GLY A 416 -29.65 6.17 -7.34
N ARG A 417 -29.28 5.14 -8.11
CA ARG A 417 -30.25 4.20 -8.69
C ARG A 417 -31.08 3.48 -7.64
N SER A 418 -32.24 3.00 -8.07
CA SER A 418 -33.14 2.22 -7.22
C SER A 418 -32.51 0.87 -6.80
N PHE A 419 -33.15 0.17 -5.87
CA PHE A 419 -32.73 -1.19 -5.49
C PHE A 419 -33.02 -2.23 -6.58
N THR A 420 -33.95 -1.94 -7.50
CA THR A 420 -34.38 -2.85 -8.58
C THR A 420 -33.61 -2.68 -9.88
N ASP A 421 -32.80 -1.61 -9.99
CA ASP A 421 -31.81 -1.37 -11.05
C ASP A 421 -30.40 -1.73 -10.56
#